data_AF-A0A3E3DXM5-F1
#
_entry.id   AF-A0A3E3DXM5-F1
#
_cell.length_a   1.000
_cell.length_b   1.000
_cell.length_c   1.000
_cell.angle_alpha   90.00
_cell.angle_beta   90.00
_cell.angle_gamma   90.00
#
_symmetry.space_group_name_H-M   'P 1'
#
loop_
_entity.id
_entity.type
_entity.pdbx_description
1 polymer ?
#
loop_
_entity_poly.entity_id
_entity_poly.type
_entity_poly.pdbx_seq_one_letter_code
_entity_poly.pdbx_strand_id
1 'polypeptide(L)'
;MNETTKLNDYRANEWCKSGKHCSKCQLRRYCKKEDIQMEKETVKITSEPIKNKLNRIFNFYGKKRQLHKLIEEMAELITAIEKDDKENITEELADVWVLMLQIKLNMSNKETNKFNQAVIEKIDRQIERINEKIASKYYVD
;
A
#
# COMPACT_ATOMS: atom_id res chain seq x y z
N MET A 1 -18.89 -12.06 -22.57
CA MET A 1 -17.51 -12.34 -23.00
C MET A 1 -16.57 -11.92 -21.89
N ASN A 2 -15.87 -12.89 -21.29
CA ASN A 2 -14.63 -12.70 -20.54
C ASN A 2 -13.84 -13.99 -20.74
N GLU A 3 -12.99 -13.99 -21.76
CA GLU A 3 -12.00 -15.02 -21.99
C GLU A 3 -10.83 -14.78 -21.03
N THR A 4 -10.74 -15.58 -19.98
CA THR A 4 -9.51 -15.70 -19.20
C THR A 4 -8.55 -16.63 -19.93
N THR A 5 -7.56 -16.04 -20.58
CA THR A 5 -6.42 -16.73 -21.17
C THR A 5 -5.66 -17.49 -20.09
N LYS A 6 -5.55 -18.81 -20.32
CA LYS A 6 -4.82 -19.78 -19.50
C LYS A 6 -3.34 -19.39 -19.38
N LEU A 7 -2.87 -19.17 -18.15
CA LEU A 7 -1.47 -19.41 -17.81
C LEU A 7 -1.40 -20.79 -17.17
N ASN A 8 -0.65 -21.66 -17.84
CA ASN A 8 -0.55 -23.09 -17.62
C ASN A 8 -0.04 -23.43 -16.22
N ASP A 9 -0.94 -23.81 -15.31
CA ASP A 9 -0.55 -24.57 -14.12
C ASP A 9 -0.50 -26.05 -14.48
N TYR A 10 0.69 -26.50 -14.86
CA TYR A 10 0.97 -27.89 -15.26
C TYR A 10 0.67 -28.91 -14.15
N ARG A 11 0.35 -28.45 -12.92
CA ARG A 11 -0.01 -29.27 -11.76
C ARG A 11 -1.49 -29.64 -11.69
N ALA A 12 -2.34 -29.04 -12.54
CA ALA A 12 -3.78 -29.31 -12.55
C ALA A 12 -4.19 -30.56 -13.37
N ASN A 13 -3.25 -31.21 -14.04
CA ASN A 13 -3.56 -32.39 -14.86
C ASN A 13 -3.83 -33.62 -13.97
N GLU A 14 -5.01 -34.22 -14.10
CA GLU A 14 -5.44 -35.41 -13.34
C GLU A 14 -4.46 -36.59 -13.41
N TRP A 15 -3.67 -36.66 -14.48
CA TRP A 15 -2.61 -37.65 -14.66
C TRP A 15 -1.57 -37.68 -13.53
N CYS A 16 -1.30 -36.53 -12.89
CA CYS A 16 -0.28 -36.41 -11.83
C CYS A 16 -0.73 -37.02 -10.49
N LYS A 17 -2.03 -37.32 -10.32
CA LYS A 17 -2.60 -37.88 -9.08
C LYS A 17 -2.50 -39.41 -9.00
N SER A 18 -2.02 -40.07 -10.06
CA SER A 18 -2.01 -41.53 -10.21
C SER A 18 -0.80 -42.24 -9.55
N GLY A 19 0.18 -41.49 -9.04
CA GLY A 19 1.36 -42.05 -8.38
C GLY A 19 2.34 -42.79 -9.29
N LYS A 20 2.19 -42.70 -10.63
CA LYS A 20 3.14 -43.26 -11.60
C LYS A 20 4.12 -42.21 -12.10
N HIS A 21 5.33 -42.63 -12.47
CA HIS A 21 6.43 -41.77 -12.90
C HIS A 21 6.05 -40.96 -14.14
N CYS A 22 6.06 -39.63 -14.05
CA CYS A 22 5.77 -38.74 -15.17
C CYS A 22 7.07 -38.48 -15.96
N SER A 23 7.11 -38.88 -17.23
CA SER A 23 8.27 -38.70 -18.12
C SER A 23 8.57 -37.24 -18.48
N LYS A 24 7.69 -36.30 -18.11
CA LYS A 24 7.80 -34.87 -18.46
C LYS A 24 8.44 -34.01 -17.37
N CYS A 25 8.38 -34.42 -16.11
CA CYS A 25 9.01 -33.68 -15.02
C CYS A 25 10.36 -34.34 -14.69
N GLN A 26 11.46 -33.76 -15.16
CA GLN A 26 12.82 -34.23 -14.87
C GLN A 26 13.25 -34.08 -13.38
N LEU A 27 12.31 -33.81 -12.48
CA LEU A 27 12.56 -33.66 -11.05
C LEU A 27 12.13 -34.94 -10.33
N ARG A 28 13.12 -35.82 -10.07
CA ARG A 28 13.02 -36.95 -9.14
C ARG A 28 12.62 -36.44 -7.74
N ARG A 29 11.33 -36.39 -7.41
CA ARG A 29 10.80 -36.43 -6.03
C ARG A 29 9.30 -36.75 -6.08
N TYR A 30 8.92 -37.87 -5.48
CA TYR A 30 7.55 -38.38 -5.42
C TYR A 30 6.69 -37.47 -4.53
N CYS A 31 5.56 -36.94 -5.04
CA CYS A 31 4.58 -36.24 -4.20
C CYS A 31 3.80 -37.28 -3.39
N LYS A 32 3.94 -37.25 -2.05
CA LYS A 32 3.19 -38.13 -1.14
C LYS A 32 1.77 -37.61 -0.95
N LYS A 33 0.82 -38.52 -0.71
CA LYS A 33 -0.62 -38.25 -0.48
C LYS A 33 -0.94 -37.62 0.88
N GLU A 34 0.06 -37.39 1.72
CA GLU A 34 -0.09 -36.95 3.12
C GLU A 34 -0.34 -35.44 3.27
N ASP A 35 -0.27 -34.65 2.19
CA ASP A 35 -0.55 -33.21 2.23
C ASP A 35 -2.04 -32.86 2.05
N ILE A 36 -2.92 -33.87 2.06
CA ILE A 36 -4.38 -33.70 1.96
C ILE A 36 -4.98 -33.86 3.35
N GLN A 37 -5.06 -32.76 4.11
CA GLN A 37 -6.20 -32.42 4.97
C GLN A 37 -5.94 -31.14 5.77
N MET A 38 -6.45 -30.01 5.26
CA MET A 38 -6.93 -28.89 6.08
C MET A 38 -8.10 -28.24 5.34
N GLU A 39 -9.27 -28.89 5.39
CA GLU A 39 -10.53 -28.16 5.30
C GLU A 39 -10.75 -27.46 6.64
N LYS A 40 -10.38 -26.18 6.72
CA LYS A 40 -10.93 -25.25 7.71
C LYS A 40 -11.22 -23.94 7.00
N GLU A 41 -12.50 -23.76 6.68
CA GLU A 41 -13.18 -22.50 6.39
C GLU A 41 -12.33 -21.46 5.65
N THR A 42 -12.41 -21.46 4.31
CA THR A 42 -12.03 -20.28 3.56
C THR A 42 -13.10 -19.21 3.80
N VAL A 43 -12.91 -18.43 4.87
CA VAL A 43 -13.46 -17.08 4.96
C VAL A 43 -13.16 -16.43 3.61
N LYS A 44 -14.21 -16.08 2.86
CA LYS A 44 -14.06 -15.29 1.63
C LYS A 44 -13.59 -13.89 2.05
N ILE A 45 -12.30 -13.76 2.33
CA ILE A 45 -11.64 -12.46 2.42
C ILE A 45 -11.58 -11.96 0.98
N THR A 46 -12.68 -11.37 0.50
CA THR A 46 -12.56 -10.40 -0.58
C THR A 46 -11.86 -9.21 0.06
N SER A 47 -10.53 -9.22 0.10
CA SER A 47 -9.74 -8.12 0.65
C SER A 47 -9.93 -6.93 -0.27
N GLU A 48 -10.95 -6.14 0.02
CA GLU A 48 -11.24 -4.90 -0.69
C GLU A 48 -9.94 -4.08 -0.78
N PRO A 49 -9.52 -3.64 -1.98
CA PRO A 49 -8.35 -2.79 -2.14
C PRO A 49 -8.43 -1.58 -1.21
N ILE A 50 -7.32 -1.21 -0.57
CA ILE A 50 -7.27 -0.08 0.38
C ILE A 50 -7.87 1.19 -0.25
N LYS A 51 -7.59 1.44 -1.53
CA LYS A 51 -8.18 2.54 -2.30
C LYS A 51 -9.71 2.56 -2.27
N ASN A 52 -10.35 1.40 -2.39
CA ASN A 52 -11.82 1.29 -2.38
C ASN A 52 -12.37 1.59 -0.98
N LYS A 53 -11.71 1.08 0.07
CA LYS A 53 -12.07 1.40 1.48
C LYS A 53 -12.00 2.90 1.74
N LEU A 54 -10.91 3.54 1.34
CA LEU A 54 -10.70 4.99 1.51
C LEU A 54 -11.77 5.80 0.75
N ASN A 55 -12.06 5.43 -0.49
CA ASN A 55 -13.12 6.08 -1.27
C ASN A 55 -14.51 5.88 -0.65
N ARG A 56 -14.79 4.70 -0.08
CA ARG A 56 -16.06 4.42 0.60
C ARG A 56 -16.24 5.33 1.82
N ILE A 57 -15.19 5.50 2.63
CA ILE A 57 -15.19 6.40 3.80
C ILE A 57 -15.40 7.85 3.34
N PHE A 58 -14.62 8.30 2.35
CA PHE A 58 -14.72 9.67 1.85
C PHE A 58 -16.10 9.98 1.27
N ASN A 59 -16.68 9.05 0.51
CA ASN A 59 -18.00 9.22 -0.10
C ASN A 59 -19.13 9.22 0.94
N PHE A 60 -18.99 8.45 2.03
CA PHE A 60 -19.99 8.41 3.10
C PHE A 60 -20.04 9.72 3.90
N TYR A 61 -18.88 10.24 4.33
CA TYR A 61 -18.82 11.45 5.15
C TYR A 61 -18.81 12.75 4.34
N GLY A 62 -18.28 12.71 3.11
CA GLY A 62 -18.14 13.84 2.21
C GLY A 62 -16.94 14.74 2.51
N LYS A 63 -16.52 15.48 1.47
CA LYS A 63 -15.30 16.32 1.48
C LYS A 63 -15.23 17.30 2.65
N LYS A 64 -16.31 18.04 2.93
CA LYS A 64 -16.31 19.08 3.98
C LYS A 64 -16.05 18.48 5.37
N ARG A 65 -16.72 17.36 5.70
CA ARG A 65 -16.53 16.69 7.00
C ARG A 65 -15.12 16.11 7.12
N GLN A 66 -14.62 15.49 6.05
CA GLN A 66 -13.26 14.94 6.03
C GLN A 66 -12.19 16.03 6.18
N LEU A 67 -12.40 17.21 5.59
CA LEU A 67 -11.50 18.36 5.80
C LEU A 67 -11.53 18.89 7.24
N HIS A 68 -12.70 18.92 7.88
CA HIS A 68 -12.78 19.30 9.30
C HIS A 68 -12.11 18.26 10.19
N LYS A 69 -12.31 16.98 9.92
CA LYS A 69 -11.65 15.91 10.66
C LYS A 69 -10.13 15.99 10.52
N LEU A 70 -9.63 16.31 9.33
CA LEU A 70 -8.20 16.54 9.12
C LEU A 70 -7.64 17.67 10.00
N ILE A 71 -8.41 18.72 10.25
CA ILE A 71 -7.99 19.81 11.15
C ILE A 71 -7.87 19.31 12.59
N GLU A 72 -8.81 18.46 13.04
CA GLU A 72 -8.77 17.84 14.37
C GLU A 72 -7.53 16.95 14.53
N GLU A 73 -7.31 15.98 13.63
CA GLU A 73 -6.16 15.06 13.71
C GLU A 73 -4.81 15.82 13.62
N MET A 74 -4.76 16.90 12.83
CA MET A 74 -3.56 17.75 12.80
C MET A 74 -3.30 18.44 14.14
N ALA A 75 -4.34 18.85 14.87
CA ALA A 75 -4.20 19.45 16.19
C ALA A 75 -3.79 18.42 17.26
N GLU A 76 -4.31 17.21 17.16
CA GLU A 76 -3.92 16.07 18.01
C GLU A 76 -2.46 15.68 17.75
N LEU A 77 -2.04 15.59 16.48
CA LEU A 77 -0.65 15.36 16.10
C LEU A 77 0.29 16.46 16.61
N ILE A 78 -0.09 17.74 16.50
CA ILE A 78 0.69 18.85 17.06
C ILE A 78 0.87 18.65 18.57
N THR A 79 -0.21 18.34 19.28
CA THR A 79 -0.19 18.14 20.73
C THR A 79 0.71 16.96 21.12
N ALA A 80 0.67 15.86 20.36
CA ALA A 80 1.52 14.69 20.60
C ALA A 80 3.01 15.02 20.38
N ILE A 81 3.34 15.78 19.32
CA ILE A 81 4.69 16.27 19.03
C ILE A 81 5.20 17.18 20.15
N GLU A 82 4.39 18.14 20.60
CA GLU A 82 4.77 19.06 21.69
C GLU A 82 5.09 18.33 23.00
N LYS A 83 4.45 17.18 23.24
CA LYS A 83 4.65 16.35 24.43
C LYS A 83 5.77 15.31 24.29
N ASP A 84 6.40 15.18 23.12
CA ASP A 84 7.33 14.08 22.77
C ASP A 84 6.73 12.69 23.06
N ASP A 85 5.42 12.55 22.87
CA ASP A 85 4.67 11.33 23.14
C ASP A 85 4.71 10.42 21.91
N LYS A 86 5.70 9.53 21.84
CA LYS A 86 6.00 8.73 20.64
C LYS A 86 4.87 7.79 20.21
N GLU A 87 4.10 7.26 21.17
CA GLU A 87 2.97 6.37 20.86
C GLU A 87 1.86 7.17 20.20
N ASN A 88 1.45 8.28 20.83
CA ASN A 88 0.44 9.17 20.26
C ASN A 88 0.91 9.79 18.94
N ILE A 89 2.18 10.19 18.80
CA ILE A 89 2.71 10.70 17.52
C ILE A 89 2.47 9.68 16.39
N THR A 90 2.65 8.39 16.66
CA THR A 90 2.49 7.34 15.64
C THR A 90 1.02 7.17 15.24
N GLU A 91 0.11 7.18 16.21
CA GLU A 91 -1.33 7.06 15.99
C GLU A 91 -1.87 8.28 15.23
N GLU A 92 -1.63 9.48 15.74
CA GLU A 92 -2.14 10.72 15.15
C GLU A 92 -1.55 10.98 13.75
N LEU A 93 -0.30 10.57 13.52
CA LEU A 93 0.31 10.63 12.19
C LEU A 93 -0.38 9.67 11.21
N ALA A 94 -0.80 8.49 11.67
CA ALA A 94 -1.53 7.54 10.85
C ALA A 94 -2.93 8.08 10.50
N ASP A 95 -3.62 8.73 11.44
CA ASP A 95 -4.94 9.32 11.20
C ASP A 95 -4.87 10.49 10.21
N VAL A 96 -3.91 11.41 10.39
CA VAL A 96 -3.61 12.46 9.40
C VAL A 96 -3.33 11.85 8.02
N TRP A 97 -2.50 10.80 7.96
CA TRP A 97 -2.13 10.16 6.70
C TRP A 97 -3.33 9.54 5.97
N VAL A 98 -4.21 8.84 6.69
CA VAL A 98 -5.44 8.25 6.13
C VAL A 98 -6.33 9.33 5.52
N LEU A 99 -6.51 10.47 6.20
CA LEU A 99 -7.32 11.59 5.71
C LEU A 99 -6.68 12.26 4.49
N MET A 100 -5.36 12.47 4.50
CA MET A 100 -4.63 12.97 3.33
C MET A 100 -4.77 12.06 2.12
N LEU A 101 -4.71 10.73 2.30
CA LEU A 101 -4.91 9.77 1.23
C LEU A 101 -6.32 9.86 0.64
N GLN A 102 -7.35 9.94 1.50
CA GLN A 102 -8.74 10.11 1.04
C GLN A 102 -8.89 11.37 0.18
N ILE A 103 -8.33 12.49 0.62
CA ILE A 103 -8.38 13.75 -0.13
C ILE A 103 -7.64 13.62 -1.46
N LYS A 104 -6.41 13.08 -1.45
CA LYS A 104 -5.59 12.89 -2.66
C LYS A 104 -6.29 12.01 -3.69
N LEU A 105 -6.92 10.93 -3.26
CA LEU A 105 -7.65 10.01 -4.15
C LEU A 105 -8.88 10.63 -4.80
N ASN A 106 -9.43 11.69 -4.20
CA ASN A 106 -10.63 12.39 -4.68
C ASN A 106 -10.31 13.75 -5.34
N MET A 107 -9.03 14.03 -5.61
CA MET A 107 -8.62 15.17 -6.44
C MET A 107 -8.91 14.90 -7.93
N SER A 108 -9.18 15.95 -8.69
CA SER A 108 -9.20 15.86 -10.15
C SER A 108 -7.81 15.53 -10.71
N ASN A 109 -7.74 15.04 -11.95
CA ASN A 109 -6.46 14.80 -12.63
C ASN A 109 -5.59 16.07 -12.69
N LYS A 110 -6.21 17.23 -12.94
CA LYS A 110 -5.51 18.53 -12.98
C LYS A 110 -4.91 18.88 -11.62
N GLU A 111 -5.68 18.75 -10.54
CA GLU A 111 -5.22 18.98 -9.17
C GLU A 111 -4.11 18.00 -8.78
N THR A 112 -4.27 16.72 -9.12
CA THR A 112 -3.29 15.66 -8.85
C THR A 112 -1.95 15.96 -9.52
N ASN A 113 -1.96 16.35 -10.80
CA ASN A 113 -0.75 16.71 -11.52
C ASN A 113 -0.07 17.93 -10.89
N LYS A 114 -0.83 18.98 -10.56
CA LYS A 114 -0.32 20.17 -9.88
C LYS A 114 0.28 19.83 -8.51
N PHE A 115 -0.39 18.97 -7.73
CA PHE A 115 0.08 18.51 -6.44
C PHE A 115 1.41 17.74 -6.56
N ASN A 116 1.48 16.76 -7.45
CA ASN A 116 2.69 15.96 -7.63
C ASN A 116 3.88 16.82 -8.10
N GLN A 117 3.64 17.76 -9.01
CA GLN A 117 4.66 18.72 -9.44
C GLN A 117 5.19 19.55 -8.26
N ALA A 118 4.28 20.10 -7.44
CA ALA A 118 4.66 20.87 -6.26
C ALA A 118 5.41 20.03 -5.21
N VAL A 119 5.11 18.73 -5.08
CA VAL A 119 5.85 17.81 -4.20
C VAL A 119 7.28 17.64 -4.69
N ILE A 120 7.47 17.36 -5.98
CA ILE A 120 8.80 17.19 -6.60
C ILE A 120 9.65 18.46 -6.38
N GLU A 121 9.13 19.63 -6.75
CA GLU A 121 9.84 20.91 -6.57
C GLU A 121 10.23 21.19 -5.12
N LYS A 122 9.41 20.75 -4.15
CA LYS A 122 9.72 20.92 -2.72
C LYS A 122 10.83 19.99 -2.27
N ILE A 123 10.84 18.75 -2.75
CA ILE A 123 11.87 17.74 -2.45
C ILE A 123 13.20 18.16 -3.07
N ASP A 124 13.22 18.48 -4.36
CA ASP A 124 14.42 18.86 -5.09
C ASP A 124 15.13 20.04 -4.42
N ARG A 125 14.37 21.07 -4.03
CA ARG A 125 14.90 22.21 -3.27
C ARG A 125 15.54 21.80 -1.93
N GLN A 126 15.01 20.78 -1.23
CA GLN A 126 15.65 20.32 0.01
C GLN A 126 16.93 19.53 -0.28
N ILE A 127 16.94 18.72 -1.35
CA ILE A 127 18.13 17.99 -1.78
C ILE A 127 19.25 18.94 -2.20
N GLU A 128 18.93 20.00 -2.95
CA GLU A 128 19.89 21.05 -3.32
C GLU A 128 20.54 21.69 -2.09
N ARG A 129 19.73 22.11 -1.10
CA ARG A 129 20.25 22.67 0.17
C ARG A 129 21.14 21.70 0.93
N ILE A 130 20.84 20.41 0.89
CA ILE A 130 21.69 19.38 1.49
C ILE A 130 23.02 19.29 0.74
N ASN A 131 22.99 19.24 -0.59
CA ASN A 131 24.18 19.16 -1.43
C ASN A 131 25.08 20.39 -1.29
N GLU A 132 24.51 21.60 -1.19
CA GLU A 132 25.24 22.83 -0.92
C GLU A 132 25.98 22.77 0.42
N LYS A 133 25.30 22.32 1.50
CA LYS A 133 25.91 22.14 2.82
C LYS A 133 27.04 21.13 2.78
N ILE A 134 26.84 20.00 2.10
CA ILE A 134 27.84 18.96 1.91
C ILE A 134 29.06 19.56 1.17
N ALA A 135 28.86 20.18 0.00
CA ALA A 135 29.92 20.79 -0.79
C ALA A 135 30.70 21.83 0.02
N SER A 136 30.02 22.75 0.72
CA SER A 136 30.65 23.78 1.54
C SER A 136 31.55 23.20 2.64
N LYS A 137 31.25 22.00 3.15
CA LYS A 137 32.07 21.33 4.17
C LYS A 137 33.38 20.77 3.60
N TYR A 138 33.45 20.50 2.29
CA TYR A 138 34.62 19.90 1.64
C TYR A 138 35.58 20.92 0.99
N TYR A 139 35.21 22.20 0.89
CA TYR A 139 36.04 23.26 0.30
C TYR A 139 36.66 24.22 1.34
N VAL A 140 36.70 23.81 2.62
CA VAL A 140 37.24 24.63 3.74
C VAL A 140 38.43 23.94 4.44
N ASP A 141 38.98 22.87 3.87
CA ASP A 141 40.27 22.27 4.27
C ASP A 141 41.35 22.53 3.20
#